data_AF-A0A954QF64-F1
#
_entry.id   AF-A0A954QF64-F1
#
_cell.length_a   1.000
_cell.length_b   1.000
_cell.length_c   1.000
_cell.angle_alpha   90.00
_cell.angle_beta   90.00
_cell.angle_gamma   90.00
#
_symmetry.space_group_name_H-M   'P 1'
#
loop_
_entity.id
_entity.type
_entity.pdbx_description
1 polymer ?
#
loop_
_entity_poly.entity_id
_entity_poly.type
_entity_poly.pdbx_seq_one_letter_code
_entity_poly.pdbx_strand_id
1 'polypeptide(L)'
;MEREQQNQRPHSTVTVEVDPWREEIDEVLAPLIRQIWIAGIETVMSCQETEPGIAWIEFPGVEALFRFLNLVTRYESGVDTLYNRIRYQLTGSMSAPVWEYQLNLMDIFEGQEEQTSDGLTCFEATVGVYFPVTDIPVLLQRLQAFNDAA
;
A
#
# COMPACT_ATOMS: atom_id res chain seq x y z
N MET A 1 24.53 8.82 -7.94
CA MET A 1 23.78 7.84 -8.76
C MET A 1 22.35 8.33 -8.76
N GLU A 2 22.02 9.18 -9.73
CA GLU A 2 20.66 9.64 -9.97
C GLU A 2 19.84 8.44 -10.46
N ARG A 3 18.82 8.04 -9.70
CA ARG A 3 17.74 7.21 -10.23
C ARG A 3 16.79 8.14 -10.96
N GLU A 4 17.16 8.51 -12.18
CA GLU A 4 16.30 9.24 -13.10
C GLU A 4 15.05 8.42 -13.42
N GLN A 5 13.90 9.03 -13.13
CA GLN A 5 12.57 8.82 -13.70
C GLN A 5 12.44 7.64 -14.68
N GLN A 6 12.03 6.47 -14.18
CA GLN A 6 11.62 5.37 -15.05
C GLN A 6 10.10 5.30 -15.14
N ASN A 7 9.61 5.80 -16.28
CA ASN A 7 8.42 5.34 -17.00
C ASN A 7 7.03 5.74 -16.44
N GLN A 8 6.79 7.03 -16.22
CA GLN A 8 5.43 7.55 -16.00
C GLN A 8 4.68 7.61 -17.35
N ARG A 9 4.02 6.52 -17.75
CA ARG A 9 2.75 6.73 -18.47
C ARG A 9 1.84 7.40 -17.45
N PRO A 10 1.28 8.60 -17.73
CA PRO A 10 0.36 9.21 -16.78
C PRO A 10 -0.81 8.25 -16.58
N HIS A 11 -0.93 7.71 -15.37
CA HIS A 11 -2.09 6.94 -14.96
C HIS A 11 -3.23 7.92 -14.77
N SER A 12 -4.43 7.54 -15.23
CA SER A 12 -5.62 8.30 -14.90
C SER A 12 -5.83 8.24 -13.39
N THR A 13 -6.01 9.40 -12.76
CA THR A 13 -6.42 9.49 -11.36
C THR A 13 -7.91 9.79 -11.26
N VAL A 14 -8.51 9.42 -10.13
CA VAL A 14 -9.86 9.79 -9.75
C VAL A 14 -9.85 10.28 -8.31
N THR A 15 -10.69 11.27 -8.01
CA THR A 15 -10.91 11.70 -6.63
C THR A 15 -11.61 10.60 -5.84
N VAL A 16 -10.98 10.15 -4.75
CA VAL A 16 -11.61 9.30 -3.73
C VAL A 16 -11.89 10.15 -2.51
N GLU A 17 -13.10 10.06 -1.95
CA GLU A 17 -13.52 10.80 -0.76
C GLU A 17 -14.23 9.87 0.22
N VAL A 18 -13.70 9.76 1.43
CA VAL A 18 -14.25 9.05 2.60
C VAL A 18 -13.84 9.85 3.82
N ASP A 19 -14.77 10.59 4.45
CA ASP A 19 -14.48 11.49 5.58
C ASP A 19 -13.57 10.83 6.64
N PRO A 20 -12.43 11.44 7.03
CA PRO A 20 -11.95 12.79 6.67
C PRO A 20 -11.02 12.83 5.43
N TRP A 21 -10.81 11.72 4.74
CA TRP A 21 -9.82 11.58 3.67
C TRP A 21 -10.37 11.93 2.29
N ARG A 22 -9.58 12.68 1.52
CA ARG A 22 -9.89 13.04 0.13
C ARG A 22 -8.61 13.23 -0.68
N GLU A 23 -8.34 12.36 -1.65
CA GLU A 23 -7.14 12.44 -2.49
C GLU A 23 -7.41 12.01 -3.94
N GLU A 24 -6.51 12.39 -4.84
CA GLU A 24 -6.42 11.85 -6.20
C GLU A 24 -5.67 10.52 -6.19
N ILE A 25 -6.36 9.44 -6.57
CA ILE A 25 -5.82 8.08 -6.55
C ILE A 25 -5.87 7.50 -7.96
N ASP A 26 -4.82 6.78 -8.35
CA ASP A 26 -4.77 6.00 -9.58
C ASP A 26 -6.03 5.12 -9.73
N GLU A 27 -6.70 5.21 -10.90
CA GLU A 27 -8.02 4.63 -11.17
C GLU A 27 -8.14 3.16 -10.79
N VAL A 28 -7.08 2.37 -11.01
CA VAL A 28 -7.05 0.93 -10.70
C VAL A 28 -7.02 0.67 -9.18
N LEU A 29 -6.32 1.51 -8.42
CA LEU A 29 -6.21 1.39 -6.96
C LEU A 29 -7.35 2.08 -6.22
N ALA A 30 -7.99 3.07 -6.82
CA ALA A 30 -9.03 3.87 -6.19
C ALA A 30 -10.14 3.05 -5.48
N PRO A 31 -10.68 1.95 -6.06
CA PRO A 31 -11.65 1.11 -5.35
C PRO A 31 -11.08 0.46 -4.09
N LEU A 32 -9.82 0.04 -4.13
CA LEU A 32 -9.15 -0.60 -3.00
C LEU A 32 -8.88 0.42 -1.88
N ILE A 33 -8.28 1.57 -2.22
CA ILE A 33 -8.01 2.66 -1.26
C ILE A 33 -9.30 3.12 -0.58
N ARG A 34 -10.38 3.30 -1.35
CA ARG A 34 -11.69 3.67 -0.79
C ARG A 34 -12.17 2.67 0.27
N GLN A 35 -12.03 1.37 0.03
CA GLN A 35 -12.48 0.35 0.98
C GLN A 35 -11.57 0.23 2.21
N ILE A 36 -10.28 0.51 2.06
CA ILE A 36 -9.32 0.64 3.17
C ILE A 36 -9.74 1.80 4.08
N TRP A 37 -10.06 2.96 3.49
CA TRP A 37 -10.53 4.14 4.23
C TRP A 37 -11.89 3.90 4.90
N ILE A 38 -12.85 3.24 4.24
CA ILE A 38 -14.13 2.88 4.89
C ILE A 38 -13.91 1.97 6.11
N ALA A 39 -12.90 1.10 6.07
CA ALA A 39 -12.51 0.28 7.21
C ALA A 39 -11.78 1.07 8.32
N GLY A 40 -11.66 2.40 8.16
CA GLY A 40 -11.01 3.32 9.10
C GLY A 40 -9.49 3.14 9.15
N ILE A 41 -8.87 2.69 8.06
CA ILE A 41 -7.42 2.50 7.95
C ILE A 41 -6.87 3.61 7.06
N GLU A 42 -5.93 4.38 7.60
CA GLU A 42 -5.26 5.45 6.87
C GLU A 42 -4.15 4.91 5.95
N THR A 43 -3.89 5.63 4.85
CA THR A 43 -2.80 5.41 3.91
C THR A 43 -2.06 6.73 3.68
N VAL A 44 -0.75 6.69 3.40
CA VAL A 44 0.08 7.88 3.15
C VAL A 44 0.22 8.15 1.65
N MET A 45 0.74 7.18 0.91
CA MET A 45 0.96 7.24 -0.53
C MET A 45 0.50 5.94 -1.20
N SER A 46 0.26 5.98 -2.51
CA SER A 46 -0.01 4.77 -3.29
C SER A 46 0.37 4.95 -4.77
N CYS A 47 0.60 3.84 -5.48
CA CYS A 47 0.85 3.82 -6.93
C CYS A 47 0.34 2.50 -7.52
N GLN A 48 -0.43 2.57 -8.61
CA GLN A 48 -1.02 1.36 -9.21
C GLN A 48 0.01 0.47 -9.91
N GLU A 49 1.15 1.02 -10.33
CA GLU A 49 2.19 0.27 -11.04
C GLU A 49 3.57 0.91 -10.79
N THR A 50 4.26 0.50 -9.72
CA THR A 50 5.65 0.91 -9.46
C THR A 50 6.63 0.18 -10.38
N GLU A 51 6.30 -1.06 -10.70
CA GLU A 51 6.95 -1.91 -11.70
C GLU A 51 5.85 -2.70 -12.43
N PRO A 52 6.07 -3.22 -13.65
CA PRO A 52 5.04 -3.92 -14.40
C PRO A 52 4.32 -5.01 -13.57
N GLY A 53 3.03 -4.79 -13.30
CA GLY A 53 2.19 -5.72 -12.52
C GLY A 53 2.36 -5.66 -10.99
N ILE A 54 3.09 -4.70 -10.43
CA ILE A 54 3.27 -4.51 -8.98
C ILE A 54 2.64 -3.19 -8.55
N ALA A 55 1.64 -3.27 -7.68
CA ALA A 55 1.05 -2.12 -6.99
C ALA A 55 1.75 -1.86 -5.66
N TRP A 56 1.64 -0.61 -5.18
CA TRP A 56 2.23 -0.18 -3.93
C TRP A 56 1.24 0.66 -3.12
N ILE A 57 1.16 0.39 -1.82
CA ILE A 57 0.43 1.20 -0.83
C ILE A 57 1.36 1.44 0.35
N GLU A 58 1.43 2.68 0.81
CA GLU A 58 2.17 3.08 2.00
C GLU A 58 1.22 3.35 3.17
N PHE A 59 1.57 2.78 4.33
CA PHE A 59 0.85 2.95 5.59
C PHE A 59 1.64 3.84 6.54
N PRO A 60 0.97 4.63 7.41
CA PRO A 60 1.64 5.53 8.36
C PRO A 60 2.43 4.80 9.46
N GLY A 61 2.33 3.46 9.53
CA GLY A 61 3.10 2.63 10.44
C GLY A 61 2.64 1.19 10.46
N VAL A 62 3.31 0.37 11.28
CA VAL A 62 3.03 -1.07 11.39
C VAL A 62 1.63 -1.38 11.92
N GLU A 63 1.04 -0.48 12.73
CA GLU A 63 -0.31 -0.69 13.27
C GLU A 63 -1.38 -0.66 12.17
N ALA A 64 -1.33 0.34 11.28
CA ALA A 64 -2.24 0.44 10.14
C ALA A 64 -2.05 -0.75 9.18
N LEU A 65 -0.80 -1.14 8.92
CA LEU A 65 -0.49 -2.34 8.14
C LEU A 65 -1.10 -3.61 8.78
N PHE A 66 -0.96 -3.81 10.08
CA PHE A 66 -1.50 -5.00 10.75
C PHE A 66 -3.02 -5.03 10.71
N ARG A 67 -3.69 -3.88 10.87
CA ARG A 67 -5.15 -3.78 10.69
C ARG A 67 -5.53 -4.21 9.28
N PHE A 68 -4.85 -3.67 8.25
CA PHE A 68 -5.09 -4.06 6.86
C PHE A 68 -4.91 -5.56 6.65
N LEU A 69 -3.76 -6.12 7.04
CA LEU A 69 -3.44 -7.54 6.87
C LEU A 69 -4.47 -8.44 7.57
N ASN A 70 -4.93 -8.08 8.77
CA ASN A 70 -5.93 -8.86 9.51
C ASN A 70 -7.32 -8.86 8.85
N LEU A 71 -7.66 -7.83 8.04
CA LEU A 71 -8.90 -7.80 7.28
C LEU A 71 -8.79 -8.58 5.97
N VAL A 72 -7.65 -8.46 5.28
CA VAL A 72 -7.48 -9.05 3.94
C VAL A 72 -6.86 -10.44 3.97
N THR A 73 -6.36 -10.91 5.09
CA THR A 73 -5.69 -12.20 5.19
C THR A 73 -6.53 -13.21 5.96
N ARG A 74 -6.60 -14.43 5.43
CA ARG A 74 -7.13 -15.60 6.12
C ARG A 74 -6.26 -16.79 5.79
N TYR A 75 -6.24 -17.80 6.65
CA TYR A 75 -5.50 -19.03 6.34
C TYR A 75 -6.08 -19.69 5.08
N GLU A 76 -5.22 -19.96 4.11
CA GLU A 76 -5.58 -20.63 2.85
C GLU A 76 -4.51 -21.68 2.53
N SER A 77 -4.95 -22.91 2.26
CA SER A 77 -4.04 -23.98 1.85
C SER A 77 -3.71 -23.88 0.37
N GLY A 78 -2.45 -24.07 0.00
CA GLY A 78 -2.00 -24.11 -1.40
C GLY A 78 -0.87 -23.11 -1.68
N VAL A 79 0.03 -23.47 -2.60
CA VAL A 79 1.26 -22.70 -2.85
C VAL A 79 1.00 -21.31 -3.42
N ASP A 80 -0.11 -21.11 -4.14
CA ASP A 80 -0.40 -19.87 -4.86
C ASP A 80 -1.52 -19.04 -4.21
N THR A 81 -1.66 -19.17 -2.88
CA THR A 81 -2.65 -18.43 -2.10
C THR A 81 -2.14 -17.05 -1.71
N LEU A 82 -3.07 -16.10 -1.50
CA LEU A 82 -2.74 -14.78 -0.98
C LEU A 82 -2.05 -14.90 0.40
N TYR A 83 -2.52 -15.82 1.25
CA TYR A 83 -1.89 -16.14 2.54
C TYR A 83 -0.41 -16.48 2.40
N ASN A 84 -0.05 -17.33 1.43
CA ASN A 84 1.35 -17.70 1.21
C ASN A 84 2.18 -16.58 0.58
N ARG A 85 1.60 -15.76 -0.30
CA ARG A 85 2.27 -14.58 -0.87
C ARG A 85 2.61 -13.54 0.19
N ILE A 86 1.71 -13.32 1.15
CA ILE A 86 1.88 -12.36 2.25
C ILE A 86 2.97 -12.80 3.24
N ARG A 87 3.00 -14.08 3.64
CA ARG A 87 3.86 -14.57 4.73
C ARG A 87 5.27 -14.99 4.32
N TYR A 88 5.55 -15.08 3.02
CA TYR A 88 6.82 -15.57 2.47
C TYR A 88 7.39 -16.80 3.20
N GLN A 89 6.53 -17.79 3.48
CA GLN A 89 6.92 -19.03 4.16
C GLN A 89 6.23 -20.18 3.45
N LEU A 90 6.86 -20.70 2.39
CA LEU A 90 6.93 -22.13 2.01
C LEU A 90 7.48 -22.31 0.59
N THR A 91 8.08 -23.49 0.38
CA THR A 91 8.77 -23.97 -0.80
C THR A 91 7.82 -24.35 -1.95
N GLY A 92 8.03 -23.77 -3.13
CA GLY A 92 7.33 -24.09 -4.37
C GLY A 92 7.49 -22.97 -5.41
N SER A 93 7.24 -23.25 -6.68
CA SER A 93 7.16 -22.20 -7.71
C SER A 93 5.78 -21.55 -7.62
N MET A 94 5.70 -20.31 -7.13
CA MET A 94 4.46 -19.51 -7.18
C MET A 94 4.23 -18.98 -8.60
N SER A 95 2.98 -18.72 -8.97
CA SER A 95 2.66 -18.18 -10.30
C SER A 95 2.79 -16.65 -10.36
N ALA A 96 2.66 -15.99 -9.20
CA ALA A 96 2.82 -14.56 -9.02
C ALA A 96 3.92 -14.24 -7.99
N PRO A 97 4.51 -13.03 -8.06
CA PRO A 97 5.45 -12.54 -7.07
C PRO A 97 4.88 -12.57 -5.65
N VAL A 98 5.77 -12.70 -4.67
CA VAL A 98 5.45 -12.58 -3.25
C VAL A 98 5.26 -11.10 -2.88
N TRP A 99 4.63 -10.84 -1.73
CA TRP A 99 4.54 -9.46 -1.24
C TRP A 99 5.88 -9.03 -0.67
N GLU A 100 6.25 -7.77 -0.92
CA GLU A 100 7.44 -7.15 -0.34
C GLU A 100 7.04 -6.02 0.60
N TYR A 101 7.81 -5.85 1.67
CA TYR A 101 7.56 -4.85 2.70
C TYR A 101 8.81 -4.00 2.86
N GLN A 102 8.64 -2.68 2.81
CA GLN A 102 9.71 -1.72 2.96
C GLN A 102 9.41 -0.80 4.14
N LEU A 103 10.36 -0.68 5.07
CA LEU A 103 10.33 0.35 6.10
C LEU A 103 10.98 1.61 5.53
N ASN A 104 10.23 2.71 5.49
CA ASN A 104 10.71 4.00 5.03
C ASN A 104 10.88 4.92 6.25
N LEU A 105 11.94 5.72 6.25
CA LEU A 105 12.18 6.76 7.25
C LEU A 105 12.08 8.12 6.56
N MET A 106 11.21 8.98 7.05
CA MET A 106 10.98 10.31 6.51
C MET A 106 11.27 11.35 7.57
N ASP A 107 12.05 12.37 7.24
CA ASP A 107 12.19 13.55 8.10
C ASP A 107 11.00 14.49 7.84
N ILE A 108 10.09 14.62 8.80
CA ILE A 108 8.85 15.38 8.63
C ILE A 108 9.08 16.90 8.58
N PHE A 109 10.28 17.37 8.91
CA PHE A 109 10.68 18.75 8.72
C PHE A 109 11.37 19.01 7.36
N GLU A 110 11.64 17.95 6.59
CA GLU A 110 12.22 18.08 5.25
C GLU A 110 11.29 18.91 4.34
N GLY A 111 11.79 20.03 3.83
CA GLY A 111 11.05 20.93 2.94
C GLY A 111 10.17 21.99 3.62
N GLN A 112 10.07 21.99 4.96
CA GLN A 112 9.39 23.05 5.72
C GLN A 112 10.34 24.16 6.19
N GLU A 113 11.62 23.84 6.37
CA GLU A 113 12.67 24.78 6.76
C GLU A 113 13.81 24.82 5.74
N GLU A 114 14.55 25.94 5.71
CA GLU A 114 15.83 26.01 4.99
C GLU A 114 16.78 24.98 5.63
N GLN A 115 17.38 24.10 4.83
CA GLN A 115 18.30 23.08 5.33
C GLN A 115 19.57 23.75 5.87
N THR A 116 19.58 24.11 7.15
CA THR A 116 20.73 24.68 7.86
C THR A 116 21.34 23.65 8.81
N SER A 117 22.57 23.92 9.30
CA SER A 117 23.28 23.03 10.22
C SER A 117 22.65 22.90 11.61
N ASP A 118 21.67 23.73 11.93
CA ASP A 118 20.96 23.84 13.20
C ASP A 118 19.44 23.63 13.08
N GLY A 119 18.96 23.19 11.91
CA GLY A 119 17.55 22.91 11.66
C GLY A 119 16.99 21.76 12.52
N LEU A 120 15.67 21.78 12.73
CA LEU A 120 14.99 20.71 13.44
C LEU A 120 14.97 19.44 12.57
N THR A 121 15.12 18.28 13.21
CA THR A 121 14.93 16.97 12.56
C THR A 121 13.91 16.17 13.35
N CYS A 122 12.99 15.52 12.65
CA CYS A 122 12.03 14.61 13.27
C CYS A 122 11.72 13.48 12.30
N PHE A 123 12.11 12.27 12.65
CA PHE A 123 11.90 11.11 11.77
C PHE A 123 10.65 10.36 12.17
N GLU A 124 9.82 10.05 11.17
CA GLU A 124 8.72 9.11 11.27
C GLU A 124 8.97 7.90 10.36
N ALA A 125 8.37 6.77 10.72
CA ALA A 125 8.54 5.51 9.99
C ALA A 125 7.22 5.09 9.34
N THR A 126 7.22 5.00 8.01
CA THR A 126 6.10 4.48 7.22
C THR A 126 6.44 3.09 6.69
N VAL A 127 5.41 2.36 6.26
CA VAL A 127 5.58 1.00 5.73
C VAL A 127 4.96 0.90 4.34
N GLY A 128 5.83 0.72 3.34
CA GLY A 128 5.43 0.41 1.97
C GLY A 128 5.15 -1.08 1.81
N VAL A 129 4.03 -1.40 1.16
CA VAL A 129 3.64 -2.77 0.78
C VAL A 129 3.56 -2.86 -0.73
N TYR A 130 4.34 -3.76 -1.30
CA TYR A 130 4.37 -4.04 -2.73
C TYR A 130 3.72 -5.40 -2.97
N PHE A 131 2.75 -5.43 -3.89
CA PHE A 131 1.98 -6.65 -4.16
C PHE A 131 1.56 -6.74 -5.62
N PRO A 132 1.32 -7.96 -6.15
CA PRO A 132 0.83 -8.14 -7.51
C PRO A 132 -0.52 -7.44 -7.70
N VAL A 133 -0.66 -6.69 -8.81
CA VAL A 133 -1.95 -6.05 -9.20
C VAL A 133 -3.08 -7.09 -9.29
N THR A 134 -2.75 -8.34 -9.61
CA THR A 134 -3.70 -9.46 -9.65
C THR A 134 -4.32 -9.81 -8.29
N ASP A 135 -3.77 -9.33 -7.18
CA ASP A 135 -4.32 -9.53 -5.85
C ASP A 135 -5.44 -8.53 -5.53
N ILE A 136 -5.51 -7.38 -6.21
CA ILE A 136 -6.51 -6.31 -5.97
C ILE A 136 -7.94 -6.85 -5.90
N PRO A 137 -8.43 -7.69 -6.84
CA PRO A 137 -9.82 -8.17 -6.79
C PRO A 137 -10.14 -8.95 -5.51
N VAL A 138 -9.19 -9.75 -5.00
CA VAL A 138 -9.38 -10.53 -3.77
C VAL A 138 -9.33 -9.63 -2.54
N LEU A 139 -8.42 -8.65 -2.51
CA LEU A 139 -8.34 -7.66 -1.44
C LEU A 139 -9.63 -6.83 -1.35
N LEU A 140 -10.10 -6.34 -2.50
CA LEU A 140 -11.32 -5.55 -2.61
C LEU A 140 -12.54 -6.34 -2.11
N GLN A 141 -12.69 -7.59 -2.55
CA GLN A 141 -13.78 -8.46 -2.12
C GLN A 141 -13.79 -8.64 -0.59
N ARG A 142 -12.62 -8.85 0.04
CA ARG A 142 -12.51 -9.08 1.48
C ARG A 142 -12.83 -7.82 2.28
N LEU A 143 -12.35 -6.66 1.86
CA LEU A 143 -12.66 -5.38 2.52
C LEU A 143 -14.13 -5.01 2.37
N GLN A 144 -14.73 -5.21 1.19
CA GLN A 144 -16.17 -5.00 0.98
C GLN A 144 -17.00 -5.88 1.92
N ALA A 145 -16.68 -7.18 2.00
CA ALA A 145 -17.37 -8.09 2.89
C ALA A 145 -17.26 -7.69 4.38
N PHE A 146 -16.12 -7.13 4.79
CA PHE A 146 -15.96 -6.58 6.14
C PHE A 146 -16.80 -5.33 6.36
N ASN A 147 -16.72 -4.37 5.44
CA ASN A 147 -17.42 -3.09 5.53
C ASN A 147 -18.94 -3.24 5.45
N ASP A 148 -19.44 -4.22 4.70
CA ASP A 148 -20.88 -4.53 4.61
C ASP A 148 -21.43 -5.20 5.89
N ALA A 149 -20.54 -5.76 6.73
CA ALA A 149 -20.90 -6.45 7.96
C ALA A 149 -20.76 -5.59 9.24
N ALA A 150 -20.16 -4.40 9.12
CA ALA A 150 -19.93 -3.45 10.20
C ALA A 150 -21.11 -2.49 10.41
#